data_AF-A0A239C6D3-F1
#
_entry.id   AF-A0A239C6D3-F1
#
_cell.length_a   1.000
_cell.length_b   1.000
_cell.length_c   1.000
_cell.angle_alpha   90.00
_cell.angle_beta   90.00
_cell.angle_gamma   90.00
#
_symmetry.space_group_name_H-M   'P 1'
#
loop_
_entity.id
_entity.type
_entity.pdbx_description
1 polymer ?
#
loop_
_entity_poly.entity_id
_entity_poly.type
_entity_poly.pdbx_seq_one_letter_code
_entity_poly.pdbx_strand_id
1 'polypeptide(L)'
;MKVDVYKRPENAGNYSYLAVPEGRPIPEEATNIDWETAEQNIDLDEDNETVLGLDARDALEQIGAKGYAISRVQNKVWLGPNA
;
A
#
# COMPACT_ATOMS: atom_id res chain seq x y z
N MET A 1 -2.53 14.79 0.38
CA MET A 1 -1.65 14.76 -0.83
C MET A 1 -2.12 13.67 -1.78
N LYS A 2 -2.00 13.81 -3.10
CA LYS A 2 -2.53 12.81 -4.04
C LYS A 2 -1.55 11.67 -4.28
N VAL A 3 -2.03 10.44 -4.08
CA VAL A 3 -1.28 9.21 -4.31
C VAL A 3 -2.11 8.21 -5.10
N ASP A 4 -1.44 7.45 -5.97
CA ASP A 4 -2.00 6.31 -6.66
C ASP A 4 -1.68 5.05 -5.86
N VAL A 5 -2.74 4.32 -5.48
CA VAL A 5 -2.66 3.09 -4.71
C VAL A 5 -2.91 1.88 -5.59
N TYR A 6 -1.92 1.01 -5.59
CA TYR A 6 -1.96 -0.25 -6.27
C TYR A 6 -2.04 -1.38 -5.25
N LYS A 7 -2.79 -2.43 -5.57
CA LYS A 7 -2.82 -3.66 -4.78
C LYS A 7 -2.31 -4.80 -5.63
N ARG A 8 -1.68 -5.77 -5.00
CA ARG A 8 -1.40 -7.05 -5.64
C ARG A 8 -1.72 -8.21 -4.70
N PRO A 9 -2.30 -9.29 -5.24
CA PRO A 9 -2.29 -10.57 -4.56
C PRO A 9 -0.87 -11.14 -4.59
N GLU A 10 -0.31 -11.39 -3.40
CA GLU A 10 0.95 -12.11 -3.22
C GLU A 10 0.68 -13.62 -3.06
N ASN A 11 1.73 -14.42 -3.34
CA ASN A 11 1.68 -15.85 -3.09
C ASN A 11 1.42 -16.12 -1.59
N ALA A 12 0.54 -17.09 -1.29
CA ALA A 12 0.04 -17.44 0.04
C ALA A 12 -1.08 -16.56 0.64
N GLY A 13 -1.87 -15.87 -0.18
CA GLY A 13 -3.09 -15.17 0.28
C GLY A 13 -2.82 -13.87 1.03
N ASN A 14 -1.64 -13.28 0.81
CA ASN A 14 -1.29 -11.96 1.30
C ASN A 14 -1.62 -10.92 0.25
N TYR A 15 -1.94 -9.70 0.67
CA TYR A 15 -2.10 -8.57 -0.25
C TYR A 15 -1.02 -7.54 0.06
N SER A 16 -0.30 -7.14 -0.97
CA SER A 16 0.62 -6.01 -0.91
C SER A 16 -0.07 -4.79 -1.47
N TYR A 17 0.02 -3.68 -0.77
CA TYR A 17 -0.50 -2.38 -1.19
C TYR A 17 0.68 -1.42 -1.36
N LEU A 18 0.70 -0.73 -2.49
CA LEU A 18 1.73 0.21 -2.88
C LEU A 18 1.06 1.56 -3.11
N ALA A 19 1.39 2.57 -2.33
CA ALA A 19 0.98 3.95 -2.57
C ALA A 19 2.15 4.74 -3.16
N VAL A 20 1.95 5.28 -4.35
CA VAL A 20 2.92 6.09 -5.08
C VAL A 20 2.37 7.51 -5.19
N PRO A 21 3.09 8.54 -4.72
CA PRO A 21 2.67 9.92 -4.90
C PRO A 21 2.70 10.31 -6.37
N GLU A 22 1.68 11.06 -6.79
CA GLU A 22 1.57 11.57 -8.15
C GLU A 22 2.84 12.33 -8.53
N GLY A 23 3.51 11.90 -9.61
CA GLY A 23 4.74 12.52 -10.10
C GLY A 23 6.05 11.89 -9.62
N ARG A 24 6.03 10.78 -8.86
CA ARG A 24 7.24 9.96 -8.64
C ARG A 24 7.29 8.70 -9.50
N PRO A 25 8.50 8.22 -9.86
CA PRO A 25 8.65 6.96 -10.56
C PRO A 25 8.24 5.79 -9.67
N ILE A 26 7.45 4.88 -10.23
CA ILE A 26 7.13 3.60 -9.61
C ILE A 26 8.45 2.82 -9.40
N PRO A 27 8.72 2.27 -8.21
CA PRO A 27 9.95 1.52 -7.95
C PRO A 27 10.11 0.34 -8.93
N GLU A 28 11.34 -0.09 -9.20
CA GLU A 28 11.61 -1.21 -10.13
C GLU A 28 10.93 -2.51 -9.69
N GLU A 29 10.79 -2.72 -8.38
CA GLU A 29 9.99 -3.81 -7.79
C GLU A 29 8.51 -3.76 -8.18
N ALA A 30 8.01 -2.59 -8.58
CA ALA A 30 6.67 -2.38 -9.06
C ALA A 30 6.55 -2.16 -10.57
N THR A 31 7.66 -1.97 -11.27
CA THR A 31 7.72 -2.01 -12.74
C THR A 31 7.77 -3.45 -13.28
N ASN A 32 8.27 -4.42 -12.49
CA ASN A 32 8.41 -5.81 -12.92
C ASN A 32 7.24 -6.73 -12.54
N ILE A 33 6.22 -6.20 -11.86
CA ILE A 33 5.14 -7.00 -11.27
C ILE A 33 3.80 -6.42 -11.73
N ASP A 34 2.85 -7.28 -12.09
CA ASP A 34 1.47 -6.90 -12.42
C ASP A 34 0.76 -6.41 -11.15
N TRP A 35 0.85 -5.11 -10.91
CA TRP A 35 0.06 -4.44 -9.89
C TRP A 35 -1.32 -4.12 -10.43
N GLU A 36 -2.36 -4.49 -9.69
CA GLU A 36 -3.72 -4.06 -10.02
C GLU A 36 -3.96 -2.68 -9.42
N THR A 37 -4.38 -1.73 -10.27
CA THR A 37 -4.84 -0.43 -9.80
C THR A 37 -6.01 -0.63 -8.85
N ALA A 38 -5.80 -0.34 -7.57
CA ALA A 38 -6.86 -0.41 -6.58
C ALA A 38 -7.65 0.90 -6.61
N GLU A 39 -6.94 2.00 -6.36
CA GLU A 39 -7.50 3.34 -6.33
C GLU A 39 -6.45 4.34 -6.77
N GLN A 40 -6.83 5.32 -7.58
CA GLN A 40 -5.92 6.36 -8.10
C GLN A 40 -6.36 7.71 -7.55
N ASN A 41 -5.42 8.66 -7.44
CA ASN A 41 -5.71 10.01 -6.97
C ASN A 41 -6.34 10.07 -5.56
N ILE A 42 -5.96 9.13 -4.69
CA ILE A 42 -6.41 9.12 -3.31
C ILE A 42 -5.77 10.29 -2.57
N ASP A 43 -6.59 11.00 -1.78
CA ASP A 43 -6.08 12.00 -0.87
C ASP A 43 -5.51 11.31 0.38
N LEU A 44 -4.20 11.08 0.36
CA LEU A 44 -3.43 10.63 1.50
C LEU A 44 -3.18 11.84 2.40
N ASP A 45 -3.97 11.95 3.46
CA ASP A 45 -3.82 12.98 4.48
C ASP A 45 -3.52 12.34 5.83
N GLU A 46 -2.72 13.02 6.65
CA GLU A 46 -2.32 12.52 7.97
C GLU A 46 -3.51 12.39 8.94
N ASP A 47 -4.60 13.11 8.66
CA ASP A 47 -5.87 13.07 9.37
C ASP A 47 -6.91 12.12 8.70
N ASN A 48 -6.59 11.51 7.54
CA ASN A 48 -7.53 10.66 6.80
C ASN A 48 -7.50 9.19 7.26
N GLU A 49 -8.63 8.51 7.04
CA GLU A 49 -8.83 7.10 7.38
C GLU A 49 -7.88 6.20 6.58
N THR A 50 -7.42 5.10 7.19
CA THR A 50 -6.48 4.12 6.63
C THR A 50 -6.87 3.72 5.20
N VAL A 51 -6.03 4.02 4.21
CA VAL A 51 -6.34 3.73 2.80
C VAL A 51 -5.96 2.29 2.50
N LEU A 52 -6.94 1.41 2.31
CA LEU A 52 -6.71 0.03 1.86
C LEU A 52 -5.69 -0.75 2.72
N GLY A 53 -5.61 -0.47 4.03
CA GLY A 53 -4.66 -1.10 4.95
C GLY A 53 -3.26 -0.47 4.97
N LEU A 54 -3.07 0.68 4.32
CA LEU A 54 -1.94 1.58 4.52
C LEU A 54 -2.32 2.63 5.57
N ASP A 55 -1.60 2.66 6.68
CA ASP A 55 -1.68 3.77 7.62
C ASP A 55 -1.20 5.05 6.92
N ALA A 56 -2.04 6.09 6.86
CA ALA A 56 -1.71 7.31 6.14
C ALA A 56 -0.44 7.97 6.69
N ARG A 57 -0.25 7.94 8.01
CA ARG A 57 0.95 8.43 8.68
C ARG A 57 2.21 7.65 8.29
N ASP A 58 2.17 6.31 8.37
CA ASP A 58 3.31 5.47 7.97
C ASP A 58 3.62 5.64 6.48
N ALA A 59 2.57 5.72 5.66
CA ALA A 59 2.68 5.96 4.23
C ALA A 59 3.33 7.32 3.94
N LEU A 60 2.92 8.39 4.64
CA LEU A 60 3.53 9.71 4.51
C LEU A 60 5.01 9.72 4.92
N GLU A 61 5.37 9.03 6.02
CA GLU A 61 6.76 8.90 6.46
C GLU A 61 7.61 8.14 5.42
N GLN A 62 7.11 7.03 4.88
CA GLN A 62 7.79 6.25 3.84
C GLN A 62 7.89 7.02 2.51
N ILE A 63 6.84 7.73 2.10
CA ILE A 63 6.84 8.59 0.91
C ILE A 63 7.84 9.73 1.11
N GLY A 64 7.89 10.35 2.28
CA GLY A 64 8.88 11.37 2.61
C GLY A 64 10.32 10.84 2.50
N ALA A 65 10.57 9.64 3.00
CA ALA A 65 11.91 9.05 3.06
C ALA A 65 12.40 8.43 1.73
N LYS A 66 11.56 7.61 1.09
CA LYS A 66 11.91 6.79 -0.09
C LYS A 66 11.20 7.26 -1.36
N GLY A 67 10.00 7.79 -1.21
CA GLY A 67 9.18 8.27 -2.32
C GLY A 67 8.01 7.42 -2.73
N TYR A 68 7.80 6.34 -2.03
CA TYR A 68 6.62 5.52 -2.13
C TYR A 68 6.38 4.93 -0.75
N ALA A 69 5.15 4.50 -0.52
CA ALA A 69 4.80 3.71 0.63
C ALA A 69 4.41 2.32 0.17
N ILE A 70 4.89 1.31 0.88
CA ILE A 70 4.47 -0.06 0.67
C ILE A 70 4.08 -0.66 2.02
N SER A 71 2.89 -1.23 2.08
CA SER A 71 2.40 -1.99 3.23
C SER A 71 1.96 -3.36 2.77
N ARG A 72 2.25 -4.36 3.58
CA ARG A 72 1.84 -5.73 3.33
C ARG A 72 0.76 -6.06 4.34
N VAL A 73 -0.48 -6.10 3.88
CA VAL A 73 -1.56 -6.67 4.67
C VAL A 73 -1.36 -8.17 4.62
N GLN A 74 -0.68 -8.67 5.64
CA GLN A 74 -0.88 -10.05 6.04
C GLN A 74 -2.33 -10.13 6.44
N ASN A 75 -3.16 -10.84 5.66
CA ASN A 75 -4.45 -11.26 6.15
C ASN A 75 -4.12 -12.12 7.36
N LYS A 76 -4.15 -11.50 8.55
CA LYS A 76 -3.96 -12.18 9.81
C LYS A 76 -5.24 -12.98 9.97
N VAL A 77 -5.32 -14.11 9.27
CA VAL A 77 -6.24 -15.19 9.58
C VAL A 77 -6.00 -15.40 11.05
N TRP A 78 -6.95 -14.94 11.85
CA TRP A 78 -7.06 -15.28 13.25
C TRP A 78 -7.32 -16.79 13.26
N LEU A 79 -6.23 -17.56 13.25
CA LEU A 79 -6.25 -18.94 13.72
C LEU A 79 -6.45 -18.81 15.23
N GLY A 80 -7.72 -18.72 15.63
CA GLY A 80 -8.11 -18.81 17.03
C GLY A 80 -7.50 -20.07 17.64
N PRO A 81 -7.21 -20.07 18.95
CA PRO A 81 -6.53 -21.20 19.58
C PRO A 81 -7.34 -22.47 19.33
N ASN A 82 -6.69 -23.48 18.73
CA ASN A 82 -7.23 -24.83 18.65
C ASN A 82 -7.72 -25.23 20.06
N ALA A 83 -9.02 -25.48 20.17
CA ALA A 83 -9.65 -26.04 21.36
C ALA A 83 -9.66 -27.56 21.25
#